data_AF-A0A016SY68-F1
#
_entry.id   AF-A0A016SY68-F1
#
_cell.length_a   1.000
_cell.length_b   1.000
_cell.length_c   1.000
_cell.angle_alpha   90.00
_cell.angle_beta   90.00
_cell.angle_gamma   90.00
#
_symmetry.space_group_name_H-M   'P 1'
#
loop_
_entity.id
_entity.type
_entity.pdbx_description
1 polymer ?
#
loop_
_entity_poly.entity_id
_entity_poly.type
_entity_poly.pdbx_seq_one_letter_code
_entity_poly.pdbx_strand_id
1 'polypeptide(L)'
;MVQFLFLLGLICGTGTCVWMLFELSLLEMYSVACLIGVSQAILLITSLSITADLINKNTESGAFVYGAMSFVDKLANGLAYQIIELWNPSCDPTQPHKACTIFYRTIMVFVPGGCLVIALLILLSLLPSQIGHRVRGRRSDDQVAIMEDEDLVADETQ
;
A
#
# COMPACT_ATOMS: atom_id res chain seq x y z
N MET A 1 -3.76 -15.91 11.45
CA MET A 1 -3.70 -14.56 12.06
C MET A 1 -3.33 -13.50 11.02
N VAL A 2 -2.18 -13.61 10.32
CA VAL A 2 -1.79 -12.65 9.27
C VAL A 2 -2.83 -12.52 8.15
N GLN A 3 -3.41 -13.63 7.67
CA GLN A 3 -4.49 -13.59 6.68
C GLN A 3 -5.73 -12.82 7.17
N PHE A 4 -6.07 -12.90 8.45
CA PHE A 4 -7.20 -12.15 9.03
C PHE A 4 -6.92 -10.64 9.06
N LEU A 5 -5.69 -10.24 9.39
CA LEU A 5 -5.27 -8.84 9.35
C LEU A 5 -5.25 -8.30 7.91
N PHE A 6 -4.80 -9.11 6.96
CA PHE A 6 -4.84 -8.75 5.54
C PHE A 6 -6.28 -8.57 5.03
N LEU A 7 -7.19 -9.48 5.38
CA LEU A 7 -8.62 -9.35 5.06
C LEU A 7 -9.24 -8.12 5.72
N LEU A 8 -8.91 -7.85 6.98
CA LEU A 8 -9.41 -6.68 7.70
C LEU A 8 -8.94 -5.38 7.02
N GLY A 9 -7.66 -5.32 6.63
CA GLY A 9 -7.10 -4.20 5.86
C GLY A 9 -7.82 -4.02 4.52
N LEU A 10 -8.05 -5.11 3.77
CA LEU A 10 -8.78 -5.05 2.50
C LEU A 10 -10.23 -4.58 2.66
N ILE A 11 -10.95 -5.05 3.68
CA ILE A 11 -12.34 -4.65 3.94
C ILE A 11 -12.40 -3.17 4.36
N CYS A 12 -11.47 -2.75 5.22
CA CYS A 12 -11.38 -1.36 5.64
C CYS A 12 -11.05 -0.43 4.46
N GLY A 13 -10.06 -0.81 3.63
CA GLY A 13 -9.65 -0.06 2.45
C GLY A 13 -10.72 0.02 1.36
N THR A 14 -11.42 -1.09 1.07
CA THR A 14 -12.54 -1.07 0.12
C THR A 14 -13.71 -0.25 0.65
N GLY A 15 -13.99 -0.32 1.97
CA GLY A 15 -14.99 0.51 2.63
C GLY A 15 -14.68 2.01 2.52
N THR A 16 -13.44 2.43 2.72
CA THR A 16 -13.04 3.83 2.58
C THR A 16 -13.04 4.29 1.12
N CYS A 17 -12.67 3.43 0.17
CA CYS A 17 -12.82 3.70 -1.26
C CYS A 17 -14.28 3.94 -1.67
N VAL A 18 -15.22 3.13 -1.15
CA VAL A 18 -16.66 3.33 -1.37
C VAL A 18 -17.14 4.62 -0.71
N TRP A 19 -16.64 4.93 0.48
CA TRP A 19 -16.96 6.17 1.20
C TRP A 19 -16.54 7.42 0.40
N MET A 20 -15.39 7.37 -0.29
CA MET A 20 -14.91 8.43 -1.19
C MET A 20 -15.79 8.69 -2.42
N LEU A 21 -16.71 7.79 -2.76
CA LEU A 21 -17.69 7.98 -3.85
C LEU A 21 -18.87 8.87 -3.44
N PHE A 22 -19.13 9.07 -2.14
CA PHE A 22 -20.13 10.02 -1.65
C PHE A 22 -19.58 11.44 -1.54
N GLU A 23 -20.44 12.46 -1.61
CA GLU A 23 -20.03 13.86 -1.37
C GLU A 23 -19.66 14.01 0.11
N LEU A 24 -18.36 14.13 0.37
CA LEU A 24 -17.78 14.20 1.70
C LEU A 24 -17.59 15.65 2.13
N SER A 25 -17.97 15.95 3.37
CA SER A 25 -17.60 17.21 4.01
C SER A 25 -16.13 17.21 4.42
N LEU A 26 -15.55 18.39 4.65
CA LEU A 26 -14.12 18.54 5.01
C LEU A 26 -13.73 17.73 6.26
N LEU A 27 -14.63 17.64 7.24
CA LEU A 27 -14.40 16.86 8.46
C LEU A 27 -14.34 15.34 8.18
N GLU A 28 -15.16 14.86 7.25
CA GLU A 28 -15.19 13.44 6.90
C GLU A 28 -13.93 13.04 6.10
N MET A 29 -13.37 13.96 5.31
CA MET A 29 -12.12 13.73 4.59
C MET A 29 -10.94 13.45 5.53
N TYR A 30 -10.88 14.11 6.69
CA TYR A 30 -9.86 13.85 7.69
C TYR A 30 -9.98 12.44 8.28
N SER A 31 -11.21 12.02 8.63
CA SER A 31 -11.47 10.66 9.10
C SER A 31 -11.13 9.60 8.06
N VAL A 32 -11.45 9.84 6.79
CA VAL A 32 -11.10 8.95 5.67
C VAL A 32 -9.60 8.83 5.51
N ALA A 33 -8.86 9.94 5.59
CA ALA A 33 -7.39 9.92 5.50
C ALA A 33 -6.76 9.06 6.60
N CYS A 34 -7.23 9.17 7.84
CA CYS A 34 -6.77 8.32 8.93
C CYS A 34 -7.04 6.83 8.66
N LEU A 35 -8.25 6.49 8.20
CA LEU A 35 -8.62 5.10 7.91
C LEU A 35 -7.82 4.50 6.74
N ILE A 36 -7.56 5.29 5.70
CA ILE A 36 -6.72 4.88 4.57
C ILE A 36 -5.29 4.63 5.05
N GLY A 37 -4.74 5.52 5.88
CA GLY A 37 -3.40 5.34 6.47
C GLY A 37 -3.29 4.05 7.29
N VAL A 38 -4.27 3.79 8.17
CA VAL A 38 -4.31 2.56 8.97
C VAL A 38 -4.42 1.32 8.08
N SER A 39 -5.31 1.35 7.08
CA SER A 39 -5.48 0.26 6.12
C SER A 39 -4.18 -0.02 5.36
N GLN A 40 -3.52 1.01 4.84
CA GLN A 40 -2.26 0.88 4.10
C GLN A 40 -1.15 0.29 4.97
N ALA A 41 -0.99 0.77 6.20
CA ALA A 41 0.01 0.25 7.14
C ALA A 41 -0.19 -1.24 7.43
N ILE A 42 -1.44 -1.66 7.71
CA ILE A 42 -1.77 -3.07 7.95
C ILE A 42 -1.42 -3.93 6.73
N LEU A 43 -1.81 -3.50 5.53
CA LEU A 43 -1.55 -4.23 4.29
C LEU A 43 -0.04 -4.36 4.02
N LEU A 44 0.73 -3.28 4.20
CA LEU A 44 2.18 -3.29 4.03
C LEU A 44 2.88 -4.22 5.02
N ILE A 45 2.64 -4.05 6.33
CA ILE A 45 3.30 -4.86 7.38
C ILE A 45 2.95 -6.34 7.20
N THR A 46 1.70 -6.65 6.88
CA THR A 46 1.25 -8.02 6.67
C THR A 46 1.85 -8.62 5.39
N SER A 47 1.96 -7.85 4.30
CA SER A 47 2.62 -8.28 3.07
C SER A 47 4.10 -8.57 3.30
N LEU A 48 4.81 -7.70 4.02
CA LEU A 48 6.20 -7.91 4.38
C LEU A 48 6.38 -9.19 5.21
N SER A 49 5.46 -9.46 6.14
CA SER A 49 5.46 -10.69 6.95
C SER A 49 5.30 -11.94 6.09
N ILE A 50 4.40 -11.91 5.10
CA ILE A 50 4.19 -13.02 4.17
C ILE A 50 5.44 -13.23 3.31
N THR A 51 5.98 -12.17 2.70
CA THR A 51 7.21 -12.21 1.89
C THR A 51 8.40 -12.76 2.69
N ALA A 52 8.52 -12.33 3.95
CA ALA A 52 9.47 -12.82 4.93
C ALA A 52 9.41 -14.35 5.10
N ASP A 53 8.20 -14.90 5.26
CA ASP A 53 7.98 -16.34 5.44
C ASP A 53 8.31 -17.13 4.17
N LEU A 54 8.09 -16.55 2.98
CA LEU A 54 8.45 -17.17 1.69
C LEU A 54 9.97 -17.21 1.47
N ILE A 55 10.67 -16.13 1.81
CA ILE A 55 12.13 -15.99 1.60
C ILE A 55 12.94 -16.84 2.59
N ASN A 56 12.40 -17.13 3.78
CA ASN A 56 13.09 -17.89 4.83
C ASN A 56 13.60 -19.28 4.40
N LYS A 57 13.15 -19.81 3.25
CA LYS A 57 13.69 -21.05 2.66
C LYS A 57 14.98 -20.88 1.86
N ASN A 58 15.29 -19.67 1.37
CA ASN A 58 16.50 -19.33 0.60
C ASN A 58 17.00 -17.94 1.02
N THR A 59 17.66 -17.86 2.18
CA THR A 59 18.08 -16.60 2.82
C THR A 59 19.17 -15.84 2.07
N GLU A 60 19.95 -16.52 1.22
CA GLU A 60 21.07 -15.91 0.46
C GLU A 60 20.62 -14.80 -0.50
N SER A 61 19.40 -14.89 -1.06
CA SER A 61 18.88 -13.89 -2.01
C SER A 61 17.87 -12.92 -1.37
N GLY A 62 17.65 -12.99 -0.06
CA GLY A 62 16.60 -12.21 0.62
C GLY A 62 16.80 -10.71 0.56
N ALA A 63 18.05 -10.24 0.70
CA ALA A 63 18.39 -8.82 0.64
C ALA A 63 18.11 -8.22 -0.74
N PHE A 64 18.34 -8.96 -1.83
CA PHE A 64 18.01 -8.53 -3.17
C PHE A 64 16.49 -8.40 -3.37
N VAL A 65 15.69 -9.30 -2.80
CA VAL A 65 14.22 -9.24 -2.92
C VAL A 65 13.65 -8.03 -2.19
N TYR A 66 14.09 -7.76 -0.96
CA TYR A 66 13.66 -6.56 -0.23
C TYR A 66 14.17 -5.27 -0.89
N GLY A 67 15.39 -5.28 -1.44
CA GLY A 67 15.91 -4.16 -2.25
C GLY A 67 15.10 -3.93 -3.54
N ALA A 68 14.74 -5.00 -4.26
CA ALA A 68 13.90 -4.93 -5.45
C ALA A 68 12.47 -4.47 -5.12
N MET A 69 11.91 -4.89 -3.98
CA MET A 69 10.61 -4.45 -3.50
C MET A 69 10.57 -2.93 -3.32
N SER A 70 11.56 -2.35 -2.63
CA SER A 70 11.66 -0.90 -2.44
C SER A 70 12.00 -0.14 -3.72
N PHE A 71 12.83 -0.72 -4.60
CA PHE A 71 13.11 -0.14 -5.91
C PHE A 71 11.85 -0.04 -6.77
N VAL A 72 11.06 -1.12 -6.82
CA VAL A 72 9.79 -1.16 -7.56
C VAL A 72 8.79 -0.18 -6.95
N ASP A 73 8.71 -0.06 -5.63
CA ASP A 73 7.84 0.92 -4.97
C ASP A 73 8.19 2.37 -5.37
N LYS A 74 9.47 2.75 -5.26
CA LYS A 74 9.96 4.08 -5.66
C LYS A 74 9.74 4.34 -7.15
N LEU A 75 10.03 3.36 -8.00
CA LEU A 75 9.83 3.46 -9.44
C LEU A 75 8.35 3.58 -9.80
N ALA A 76 7.49 2.77 -9.18
CA ALA A 76 6.05 2.78 -9.43
C ALA A 76 5.42 4.11 -9.00
N ASN A 77 5.80 4.61 -7.82
CA ASN A 77 5.35 5.92 -7.34
C ASN A 77 5.80 7.04 -8.28
N GLY A 78 7.08 7.07 -8.68
CA GLY A 78 7.61 8.06 -9.61
C GLY A 78 6.96 8.01 -11.00
N LEU A 79 6.80 6.81 -11.58
CA LEU A 79 6.11 6.62 -12.86
C LEU A 79 4.63 7.00 -12.78
N ALA A 80 3.95 6.68 -11.68
CA ALA A 80 2.56 7.06 -11.48
C ALA A 80 2.40 8.59 -11.50
N TYR A 81 3.24 9.34 -10.78
CA TYR A 81 3.23 10.80 -10.83
C TYR A 81 3.49 11.32 -12.25
N GLN A 82 4.49 10.79 -12.94
CA GLN A 82 4.81 11.22 -14.30
C GLN A 82 3.66 10.99 -15.28
N ILE A 83 2.97 9.84 -15.17
CA ILE A 83 1.80 9.53 -15.99
C ILE A 83 0.64 10.46 -15.65
N ILE A 84 0.36 10.68 -14.36
CA ILE A 84 -0.71 11.58 -13.92
C ILE A 84 -0.49 12.99 -14.45
N GLU A 85 0.74 13.51 -14.36
CA GLU A 85 1.09 14.83 -14.85
C GLU A 85 0.99 14.93 -16.38
N LEU A 86 1.44 13.89 -17.11
CA LEU A 86 1.34 13.83 -18.57
C LEU A 86 -0.12 13.73 -19.05
N TRP A 87 -0.95 13.01 -18.30
CA TRP A 87 -2.38 12.87 -18.57
C TRP A 87 -3.21 14.03 -18.08
N ASN A 88 -2.67 14.91 -17.24
CA ASN A 88 -3.39 16.06 -16.75
C ASN A 88 -3.71 16.96 -17.95
N PRO A 89 -4.98 17.00 -18.42
CA PRO A 89 -5.34 17.95 -19.46
C PRO A 89 -5.05 19.31 -18.86
N SER A 90 -4.35 20.20 -19.59
CA SER A 90 -4.01 21.53 -19.12
C SER A 90 -5.27 22.17 -18.51
N CYS A 91 -5.40 22.13 -17.18
CA CYS A 91 -6.49 22.76 -16.46
C CYS A 91 -6.17 24.25 -16.55
N ASP A 92 -6.57 24.84 -17.68
CA ASP A 92 -6.40 26.24 -17.99
C ASP A 92 -7.01 27.04 -16.83
N PRO A 93 -6.29 28.00 -16.24
CA PRO A 93 -6.77 28.77 -15.09
C PRO A 93 -8.06 29.57 -15.36
N THR A 94 -8.59 29.54 -16.59
CA THR A 94 -9.70 30.37 -17.07
C THR A 94 -11.04 29.63 -17.28
N GLN A 95 -11.12 28.30 -17.12
CA GLN A 95 -12.35 27.51 -17.37
C GLN A 95 -12.73 26.53 -16.23
N PRO A 96 -14.02 26.10 -16.13
CA PRO A 96 -14.64 25.75 -14.85
C PRO A 96 -14.05 24.49 -14.21
N HIS A 97 -13.55 24.69 -12.99
CA HIS A 97 -12.86 23.78 -12.08
C HIS A 97 -13.50 22.40 -11.86
N LYS A 98 -14.77 22.18 -12.24
CA LYS A 98 -15.52 20.94 -11.98
C LYS A 98 -15.03 19.73 -12.78
N ALA A 99 -14.61 19.89 -14.02
CA ALA A 99 -14.14 18.75 -14.84
C ALA A 99 -12.79 18.21 -14.34
N CYS A 100 -11.91 19.11 -13.90
CA CYS A 100 -10.59 18.78 -13.36
C CYS A 100 -10.70 18.02 -12.02
N THR A 101 -11.60 18.47 -11.12
CA THR A 101 -11.79 17.81 -9.81
C THR A 101 -12.45 16.44 -9.93
N ILE A 102 -13.37 16.26 -10.87
CA ILE A 102 -13.98 14.94 -11.14
C ILE A 102 -12.92 13.96 -11.65
N PHE A 103 -12.08 14.36 -12.61
CA PHE A 103 -11.01 13.52 -13.12
C PHE A 103 -10.04 13.08 -12.03
N TYR A 104 -9.58 14.02 -11.21
CA TYR A 104 -8.65 13.73 -10.12
C TYR A 104 -9.27 12.83 -9.04
N ARG A 105 -10.53 13.07 -8.70
CA ARG A 105 -11.29 12.20 -7.79
C ARG A 105 -11.45 10.79 -8.35
N THR A 106 -11.71 10.65 -9.65
CA THR A 106 -11.80 9.34 -10.31
C THR A 106 -10.47 8.59 -10.23
N ILE A 107 -9.33 9.23 -10.53
CA ILE A 107 -8.00 8.60 -10.44
C ILE A 107 -7.70 8.17 -9.01
N MET A 108 -7.90 9.06 -8.03
CA MET A 108 -7.67 8.77 -6.62
C MET A 108 -8.50 7.60 -6.08
N VAL A 109 -9.65 7.28 -6.66
CA VAL A 109 -10.46 6.11 -6.25
C VAL A 109 -10.09 4.86 -7.05
N PHE A 110 -9.92 4.98 -8.37
CA PHE A 110 -9.64 3.83 -9.25
C PHE A 110 -8.26 3.22 -9.01
N VAL A 111 -7.23 4.03 -8.76
CA VAL A 111 -5.86 3.53 -8.53
C VAL A 111 -5.79 2.64 -7.27
N PRO A 112 -6.12 3.12 -6.06
CA PRO A 112 -6.10 2.28 -4.86
C PRO A 112 -7.15 1.18 -4.91
N GLY A 113 -8.33 1.42 -5.51
CA GLY A 113 -9.33 0.38 -5.72
C GLY A 113 -8.81 -0.78 -6.57
N GLY A 114 -8.10 -0.49 -7.66
CA GLY A 114 -7.44 -1.50 -8.50
C GLY A 114 -6.37 -2.28 -7.75
N CYS A 115 -5.53 -1.59 -6.96
CA CYS A 115 -4.52 -2.23 -6.11
C CYS A 115 -5.15 -3.19 -5.09
N LEU A 116 -6.27 -2.80 -4.45
CA LEU A 116 -7.00 -3.64 -3.50
C LEU A 116 -7.57 -4.90 -4.17
N VAL A 117 -8.09 -4.79 -5.39
CA VAL A 117 -8.59 -5.95 -6.16
C VAL A 117 -7.46 -6.91 -6.51
N ILE A 118 -6.31 -6.40 -6.97
CA ILE A 118 -5.13 -7.23 -7.26
C ILE A 118 -4.64 -7.91 -5.97
N ALA A 119 -4.54 -7.18 -4.86
CA ALA A 119 -4.15 -7.73 -3.56
C ALA A 119 -5.12 -8.82 -3.08
N LEU A 120 -6.42 -8.65 -3.30
CA LEU A 120 -7.42 -9.68 -3.02
C LEU A 120 -7.22 -10.94 -3.88
N LEU A 121 -6.95 -10.79 -5.18
CA LEU A 121 -6.66 -11.93 -6.07
C LEU A 121 -5.39 -12.69 -5.66
N ILE A 122 -4.36 -11.98 -5.21
CA ILE A 122 -3.13 -12.58 -4.68
C ILE A 122 -3.45 -13.37 -3.40
N LEU A 123 -4.23 -12.80 -2.48
CA LEU A 123 -4.65 -13.50 -1.27
C LEU A 123 -5.48 -14.75 -1.60
N LEU A 124 -6.41 -14.66 -2.54
CA LEU A 124 -7.21 -15.78 -3.02
C LEU A 124 -6.35 -16.85 -3.70
N SER A 125 -5.21 -16.50 -4.28
CA SER A 125 -4.25 -17.45 -4.85
C SER A 125 -3.36 -18.11 -3.78
N LEU A 126 -3.12 -17.42 -2.66
CA LEU A 126 -2.38 -17.94 -1.52
C LEU A 126 -3.23 -18.82 -0.59
N LEU A 127 -4.55 -18.59 -0.51
CA LEU A 127 -5.52 -19.42 0.23
C LEU A 127 -5.53 -20.92 -0.15
N PRO A 128 -5.54 -21.30 -1.44
CA PRO A 128 -5.46 -22.70 -1.87
C PRO A 128 -4.04 -23.27 -1.77
N SER A 129 -3.02 -22.42 -1.56
CA SER A 129 -1.65 -22.88 -1.34
C SER A 129 -1.54 -23.46 0.08
N GLN A 130 -1.83 -24.75 0.18
CA GLN A 130 -1.60 -25.59 1.36
C GLN A 130 -0.13 -25.50 1.79
N ILE A 131 0.19 -24.63 2.75
CA ILE A 131 1.42 -24.75 3.52
C ILE A 131 1.04 -25.22 4.93
N GLY A 132 1.17 -26.52 5.11
CA GLY A 132 1.09 -27.18 6.39
C GLY A 132 2.13 -26.67 7.39
N HIS A 133 1.69 -26.60 8.64
CA HIS A 133 2.45 -26.76 9.88
C HIS A 133 3.91 -26.28 9.89
N ARG A 134 4.20 -25.09 10.48
CA ARG A 134 5.29 -24.88 11.45
C ARG A 134 5.32 -23.49 12.08
N VAL A 135 5.19 -23.50 13.41
CA VAL A 135 5.82 -22.66 14.46
C VAL A 135 6.26 -21.26 14.06
N ARG A 136 5.41 -20.29 14.40
CA ARG A 136 5.63 -18.85 14.37
C ARG A 136 6.22 -18.39 15.70
N GLY A 137 7.47 -17.96 15.69
CA GLY A 137 8.12 -17.30 16.83
C GLY A 137 9.50 -16.79 16.43
N ARG A 138 9.81 -15.52 16.75
CA ARG A 138 11.03 -14.74 16.39
C ARG A 138 11.04 -14.06 15.01
N ARG A 139 10.22 -13.04 14.81
CA ARG A 139 10.51 -12.03 13.77
C ARG A 139 9.90 -10.65 14.03
N SER A 140 9.62 -10.35 15.30
CA SER A 140 9.31 -8.98 15.71
C SER A 140 10.58 -8.17 15.97
N ASP A 141 11.70 -8.84 16.26
CA ASP A 141 12.96 -8.18 16.63
C ASP A 141 13.76 -7.71 15.41
N ASP A 142 13.73 -8.46 14.29
CA ASP A 142 14.47 -8.08 13.07
C ASP A 142 13.83 -6.89 12.32
N GLN A 143 12.51 -6.70 12.42
CA GLN A 143 11.82 -5.60 11.74
C GLN A 143 11.97 -4.27 12.49
N VAL A 144 12.11 -4.32 13.82
CA VAL A 144 12.44 -3.15 14.64
C VAL A 144 13.87 -2.70 14.34
N ALA A 145 14.81 -3.63 14.19
CA ALA A 145 16.20 -3.30 13.89
C ALA A 145 16.41 -2.59 12.53
N ILE A 146 15.60 -2.89 11.52
CA ILE A 146 15.71 -2.22 10.20
C ILE A 146 15.06 -0.82 10.21
N MET A 147 13.98 -0.61 10.97
CA MET A 147 13.41 0.73 11.15
C MET A 147 14.33 1.64 11.97
N GLU A 148 15.01 1.08 12.99
CA GLU A 148 16.02 1.83 13.76
C GLU A 148 17.19 2.29 12.87
N ASP A 149 17.62 1.46 11.89
CA ASP A 149 18.72 1.80 10.97
C ASP A 149 18.30 2.89 9.94
N GLU A 150 17.05 2.88 9.46
CA GLU A 150 16.55 3.92 8.56
C GLU A 150 16.38 5.28 9.26
N ASP A 151 15.95 5.28 10.52
CA ASP A 151 15.85 6.50 11.34
C ASP A 151 17.24 7.06 11.73
N LEU A 152 18.22 6.18 11.99
CA LEU A 152 19.62 6.56 12.24
C LEU A 152 20.29 7.19 11.00
N VAL A 153 20.00 6.66 9.81
CA VAL A 153 20.57 7.19 8.55
C VAL A 153 19.90 8.51 8.14
N ALA A 154 18.62 8.72 8.50
CA ALA A 154 17.93 9.99 8.24
C ALA A 154 18.50 11.14 9.09
N ASP A 155 18.87 10.87 10.35
CA ASP A 155 19.40 11.90 11.26
C ASP A 155 20.86 12.29 10.91
N GLU A 156 21.68 11.37 10.40
CA GLU A 156 23.07 11.66 10.00
C GLU A 156 23.22 12.48 8.70
N THR A 157 22.14 12.71 7.95
CA THR A 157 22.16 13.47 6.69
C THR A 157 21.71 14.93 6.80
N GLN A 158 21.47 15.42 8.02
CA GLN A 158 21.13 16.83 8.28
C GLN A 158 22.28 17.63 8.90
#